data_AF-A0AAD9V3X7-F1
#
_entry.id   AF-A0AAD9V3X7-F1
#
_cell.length_a   1.000
_cell.length_b   1.000
_cell.length_c   1.000
_cell.angle_alpha   90.00
_cell.angle_beta   90.00
_cell.angle_gamma   90.00
#
_symmetry.space_group_name_H-M   'P 1'
#
loop_
_entity.id
_entity.type
_entity.pdbx_description
1 polymer ?
#
loop_
_entity_poly.entity_id
_entity_poly.type
_entity_poly.pdbx_seq_one_letter_code
_entity_poly.pdbx_strand_id
1 'polypeptide(L)'
;MIINGVKRLLKKGYNFTRNVTKAPLAQHTRLKKEDNTSCLKDAFHDILLVIVFNYPFYDSIPHLNALYRPAFPHILFCGPPHNTSRPGILTVEIYRGVLGYECLGRAMREHPGYRGYFYINDDVILNYWNFPHFDGEKIWESSSSFGSTPVYEPANSNWYWWISPYGLNNCRRAYEDVANMNLGTKKLNVKYHLSTLARNSNGSLQCFSGRSDILYIPRKHTRAFSILSETFYERKVFLEIAVPTMIRFLERNENIGRLPGYYIPGDVRRGDPRVTDSRFFWFVYFPKKELWFIHPFKLHGNEIDSKFNLVMLKFILLEKVKSLTDCKPTIGSLS
;
A
#
# COMPACT_ATOMS: atom_id res chain seq x y z
N MET A 1 -38.07 10.23 -30.81
CA MET A 1 -37.22 11.36 -31.22
C MET A 1 -36.35 11.74 -30.00
N ILE A 2 -35.47 10.85 -29.53
CA ILE A 2 -34.13 10.55 -30.07
C ILE A 2 -33.31 11.83 -30.27
N ILE A 3 -32.37 12.03 -29.32
CA ILE A 3 -31.03 12.59 -29.48
C ILE A 3 -30.97 14.01 -30.06
N ASN A 4 -30.63 15.01 -29.23
CA ASN A 4 -29.76 16.15 -29.63
C ASN A 4 -29.36 17.04 -28.45
N GLY A 5 -28.70 16.46 -27.44
CA GLY A 5 -28.17 17.21 -26.28
C GLY A 5 -26.69 17.00 -25.97
N VAL A 6 -25.94 16.25 -26.81
CA VAL A 6 -24.53 15.88 -26.52
C VAL A 6 -23.60 16.14 -27.73
N LYS A 7 -23.84 17.23 -28.47
CA LYS A 7 -22.95 17.67 -29.56
C LYS A 7 -22.63 19.16 -29.48
N ARG A 8 -21.94 19.57 -28.42
CA ARG A 8 -21.16 20.82 -28.40
C ARG A 8 -20.15 20.72 -27.27
N LEU A 9 -18.98 20.14 -27.58
CA LEU A 9 -17.69 20.37 -26.89
C LEU A 9 -16.51 19.57 -27.51
N LEU A 10 -16.66 19.03 -28.72
CA LEU A 10 -15.54 18.43 -29.47
C LEU A 10 -15.28 19.26 -30.73
N LYS A 11 -14.50 20.33 -30.60
CA LYS A 11 -13.79 21.01 -31.70
C LYS A 11 -12.82 22.05 -31.16
N LYS A 12 -11.68 21.59 -30.64
CA LYS A 12 -10.39 22.30 -30.73
C LYS A 12 -9.31 21.25 -30.95
N GLY A 13 -8.91 21.09 -32.20
CA GLY A 13 -7.85 20.18 -32.61
C GLY A 13 -6.49 20.71 -32.18
N TYR A 14 -5.70 19.81 -31.61
CA TYR A 14 -4.24 19.94 -31.55
C TYR A 14 -3.69 18.72 -32.27
N ASN A 15 -3.07 18.96 -33.43
CA ASN A 15 -2.36 17.94 -34.20
C ASN A 15 -1.01 17.68 -33.53
N PHE A 16 -0.77 16.44 -33.12
CA PHE A 16 0.56 15.94 -32.80
C PHE A 16 0.81 14.67 -33.62
N THR A 17 1.45 14.83 -34.78
CA THR A 17 2.03 13.72 -35.54
C THR A 17 3.33 13.31 -34.85
N ARG A 18 3.33 12.13 -34.22
CA ARG A 18 4.56 11.41 -33.87
C ARG A 18 4.46 9.98 -34.37
N ASN A 19 5.44 9.61 -35.19
CA ASN A 19 5.68 8.26 -35.69
C ASN A 19 5.76 7.26 -34.53
N VAL A 20 4.81 6.33 -34.47
CA VAL A 20 4.85 5.19 -33.57
C VAL A 20 5.51 4.04 -34.31
N THR A 21 6.79 3.80 -34.02
CA THR A 21 7.42 2.51 -34.26
C THR A 21 6.70 1.47 -33.39
N LYS A 22 6.11 0.45 -34.03
CA LYS A 22 5.43 -0.66 -33.36
C LYS A 22 6.45 -1.43 -32.50
N ALA A 23 6.33 -1.34 -31.18
CA ALA A 23 6.94 -2.30 -30.28
C ALA A 23 6.16 -3.64 -30.37
N PRO A 24 6.83 -4.81 -30.32
CA PRO A 24 6.13 -6.10 -30.39
C PRO A 24 5.23 -6.30 -29.17
N LEU A 25 3.99 -6.68 -29.44
CA LEU A 25 3.01 -7.10 -28.45
C LEU A 25 3.57 -8.31 -27.67
N ALA A 26 3.85 -8.13 -26.38
CA ALA A 26 4.26 -9.23 -25.51
C ALA A 26 3.19 -10.33 -25.57
N GLN A 27 3.59 -11.53 -26.00
CA GLN A 27 2.73 -12.71 -26.00
C GLN A 27 2.25 -12.96 -24.57
N HIS A 28 0.93 -12.84 -24.36
CA HIS A 28 0.26 -13.41 -23.20
C HIS A 28 0.42 -14.93 -23.24
N THR A 29 1.45 -15.43 -22.56
CA THR A 29 1.53 -16.85 -22.23
C THR A 29 0.34 -17.14 -21.31
N ARG A 30 -0.66 -17.86 -21.83
CA ARG A 30 -1.73 -18.47 -21.02
C ARG A 30 -1.03 -19.34 -19.98
N LEU A 31 -0.95 -18.85 -18.74
CA LEU A 31 -0.61 -19.69 -17.60
C LEU A 31 -1.66 -20.81 -17.55
N LYS A 32 -1.19 -22.05 -17.61
CA LYS A 32 -2.03 -23.23 -17.45
C LYS A 32 -2.74 -23.11 -16.11
N LYS A 33 -4.08 -23.15 -16.16
CA LYS A 33 -4.94 -23.22 -14.98
C LYS A 33 -4.80 -24.62 -14.40
N GLU A 34 -3.91 -24.78 -13.42
CA GLU A 34 -4.02 -25.90 -12.49
C GLU A 34 -5.24 -25.62 -11.61
N ASP A 35 -6.36 -26.26 -11.93
CA ASP A 35 -7.51 -26.41 -11.04
C ASP A 35 -7.09 -27.36 -9.90
N ASN A 36 -6.41 -26.78 -8.91
CA ASN A 36 -6.43 -27.29 -7.56
C ASN A 36 -6.63 -26.05 -6.71
N THR A 37 -7.89 -25.74 -6.35
CA THR A 37 -8.20 -24.64 -5.44
C THR A 37 -7.53 -24.93 -4.10
N SER A 38 -6.29 -24.48 -3.95
CA SER A 38 -5.55 -24.58 -2.70
C SER A 38 -6.34 -23.79 -1.67
N CYS A 39 -6.77 -24.51 -0.64
CA CYS A 39 -7.34 -23.95 0.57
C CYS A 39 -6.48 -22.75 1.03
N LEU A 40 -7.08 -21.57 1.16
CA LEU A 40 -6.38 -20.37 1.62
C LEU A 40 -6.49 -20.14 3.12
N LYS A 41 -7.08 -21.10 3.84
CA LYS A 41 -7.16 -21.05 5.30
C LYS A 41 -5.74 -21.03 5.87
N ASP A 42 -5.45 -20.03 6.69
CA ASP A 42 -4.15 -19.83 7.35
C ASP A 42 -2.95 -19.75 6.39
N ALA A 43 -3.18 -19.43 5.10
CA ALA A 43 -2.14 -19.39 4.06
C ALA A 43 -0.98 -18.43 4.39
N PHE A 44 -1.22 -17.42 5.23
CA PHE A 44 -0.24 -16.43 5.66
C PHE A 44 0.01 -16.48 7.18
N HIS A 45 -0.02 -17.67 7.79
CA HIS A 45 0.17 -17.88 9.24
C HIS A 45 1.49 -17.34 9.81
N ASP A 46 2.50 -17.09 8.99
CA ASP A 46 3.80 -16.58 9.43
C ASP A 46 4.03 -15.11 9.03
N ILE A 47 3.01 -14.42 8.54
CA ILE A 47 3.01 -13.00 8.21
C ILE A 47 2.07 -12.25 9.15
N LEU A 48 2.54 -11.12 9.68
CA LEU A 48 1.67 -10.18 10.39
C LEU A 48 1.05 -9.20 9.40
N LEU A 49 -0.28 -9.17 9.32
CA LEU A 49 -1.01 -8.13 8.58
C LEU A 49 -1.27 -6.94 9.51
N VAL A 50 -0.65 -5.80 9.20
CA VAL A 50 -0.84 -4.52 9.89
C VAL A 50 -1.83 -3.69 9.08
N ILE A 51 -3.02 -3.45 9.65
CA ILE A 51 -4.07 -2.64 9.02
C ILE A 51 -4.10 -1.28 9.70
N VAL A 52 -3.87 -0.24 8.91
CA VAL A 52 -3.64 1.11 9.40
C VAL A 52 -4.77 2.05 9.07
N PHE A 53 -5.35 2.62 10.11
CA PHE A 53 -6.44 3.56 10.04
C PHE A 53 -5.91 4.99 9.88
N ASN A 54 -6.24 5.63 8.76
CA ASN A 54 -5.90 7.05 8.52
C ASN A 54 -6.68 8.01 9.44
N TYR A 55 -7.85 7.56 9.91
CA TYR A 55 -8.78 8.22 10.85
C TYR A 55 -9.36 7.16 11.80
N PRO A 56 -9.86 7.49 13.01
CA PRO A 56 -10.24 6.51 14.05
C PRO A 56 -11.58 5.78 13.78
N PHE A 57 -11.70 5.20 12.59
CA PHE A 57 -12.81 4.45 12.03
C PHE A 57 -12.83 2.99 12.51
N TYR A 58 -12.60 2.80 13.81
CA TYR A 58 -12.39 1.49 14.44
C TYR A 58 -13.63 0.58 14.47
N ASP A 59 -14.81 1.11 14.19
CA ASP A 59 -16.04 0.34 13.98
C ASP A 59 -15.97 -0.56 12.73
N SER A 60 -15.03 -0.34 11.80
CA SER A 60 -14.78 -1.25 10.68
C SER A 60 -13.92 -2.48 11.02
N ILE A 61 -13.31 -2.54 12.20
CA ILE A 61 -12.46 -3.66 12.62
C ILE A 61 -13.15 -5.02 12.46
N PRO A 62 -14.41 -5.24 12.90
CA PRO A 62 -15.07 -6.54 12.73
C PRO A 62 -15.18 -6.98 11.26
N HIS A 63 -15.38 -6.03 10.35
CA HIS A 63 -15.52 -6.30 8.92
C HIS A 63 -14.18 -6.64 8.27
N LEU A 64 -13.13 -5.89 8.59
CA LEU A 64 -11.77 -6.17 8.10
C LEU A 64 -11.22 -7.47 8.70
N ASN A 65 -11.53 -7.75 9.97
CA ASN A 65 -11.20 -9.01 10.61
C ASN A 65 -11.89 -10.20 9.93
N ALA A 66 -13.19 -10.08 9.60
CA ALA A 66 -13.91 -11.11 8.84
C ALA A 66 -13.34 -11.32 7.42
N LEU A 67 -12.84 -10.24 6.80
CA LEU A 67 -12.26 -10.30 5.46
C LEU A 67 -10.89 -10.99 5.43
N TYR A 68 -10.02 -10.69 6.41
CA TYR A 68 -8.62 -11.09 6.33
C TYR A 68 -8.22 -12.22 7.27
N ARG A 69 -8.83 -12.34 8.46
CA ARG A 69 -8.42 -13.32 9.47
C ARG A 69 -8.43 -14.78 9.01
N PRO A 70 -9.36 -15.22 8.14
CA PRO A 70 -9.34 -16.60 7.64
C PRO A 70 -8.05 -17.00 6.93
N ALA A 71 -7.32 -16.05 6.32
CA ALA A 71 -6.05 -16.31 5.65
C ALA A 71 -4.84 -15.73 6.40
N PHE A 72 -5.04 -14.67 7.18
CA PHE A 72 -4.04 -14.04 8.05
C PHE A 72 -4.42 -14.24 9.53
N PRO A 73 -3.96 -15.32 10.18
CA PRO A 73 -4.23 -15.57 11.60
C PRO A 73 -3.76 -14.45 12.53
N HIS A 74 -2.74 -13.70 12.10
CA HIS A 74 -2.14 -12.60 12.84
C HIS A 74 -2.46 -11.26 12.16
N ILE A 75 -3.30 -10.47 12.82
CA ILE A 75 -3.67 -9.13 12.39
C ILE A 75 -3.42 -8.16 13.54
N LEU A 76 -2.77 -7.05 13.24
CA LEU A 76 -2.61 -5.92 14.14
C LEU A 76 -3.32 -4.70 13.53
N PHE A 77 -4.23 -4.10 14.29
CA PHE A 77 -4.85 -2.84 13.91
C PHE A 77 -4.08 -1.69 14.54
N CYS A 78 -3.82 -0.64 13.76
CA CYS A 78 -3.13 0.55 14.22
C CYS A 78 -3.79 1.83 13.73
N GLY A 79 -3.78 2.90 14.51
CA GLY A 79 -4.40 4.17 14.13
C GLY A 79 -4.14 5.32 15.11
N PRO A 80 -4.74 6.50 14.87
CA PRO A 80 -4.63 7.65 15.77
C PRO A 80 -5.33 7.41 17.12
N PRO A 81 -4.83 7.97 18.23
CA PRO A 81 -5.51 7.88 19.52
C PRO A 81 -6.90 8.52 19.45
N HIS A 82 -7.90 7.84 20.01
CA HIS A 82 -9.28 8.30 20.01
C HIS A 82 -10.08 7.62 21.13
N ASN A 83 -11.24 8.17 21.50
CA ASN A 83 -12.10 7.56 22.54
C ASN A 83 -12.68 6.19 22.14
N THR A 84 -12.73 5.88 20.83
CA THR A 84 -13.13 4.57 20.31
C THR A 84 -11.98 3.57 20.24
N SER A 85 -10.74 3.98 20.57
CA SER A 85 -9.60 3.05 20.70
C SER A 85 -9.89 2.05 21.82
N ARG A 86 -9.62 0.77 21.57
CA ARG A 86 -9.82 -0.35 22.51
C ARG A 86 -8.51 -1.07 22.77
N PRO A 87 -8.37 -1.81 23.88
CA PRO A 87 -7.22 -2.68 24.11
C PRO A 87 -6.96 -3.58 22.90
N GLY A 88 -5.72 -3.60 22.41
CA GLY A 88 -5.30 -4.34 21.22
C GLY A 88 -5.21 -3.52 19.93
N ILE A 89 -5.64 -2.24 19.93
CA ILE A 89 -5.32 -1.30 18.85
C ILE A 89 -4.02 -0.59 19.19
N LEU A 90 -3.01 -0.73 18.34
CA LEU A 90 -1.76 0.01 18.46
C LEU A 90 -2.01 1.49 18.13
N THR A 91 -1.64 2.40 19.03
CA THR A 91 -1.86 3.83 18.82
C THR A 91 -0.58 4.53 18.38
N VAL A 92 -0.67 5.28 17.28
CA VAL A 92 0.40 6.14 16.75
C VAL A 92 -0.20 7.50 16.45
N GLU A 93 0.51 8.60 16.73
CA GLU A 93 0.04 9.92 16.30
C GLU A 93 0.09 10.01 14.78
N ILE A 94 -1.08 9.85 14.16
CA ILE A 94 -1.28 9.92 12.71
C ILE A 94 -2.09 11.16 12.40
N TYR A 95 -1.44 12.14 11.78
CA TYR A 95 -2.13 13.33 11.29
C TYR A 95 -2.68 13.08 9.87
N ARG A 96 -3.99 12.81 9.74
CA ARG A 96 -4.68 12.66 8.43
C ARG A 96 -3.96 11.70 7.46
N GLY A 97 -3.51 10.57 7.97
CA GLY A 97 -2.76 9.56 7.23
C GLY A 97 -1.28 9.87 6.95
N VAL A 98 -0.80 11.10 7.15
CA VAL A 98 0.56 11.54 6.74
C VAL A 98 1.68 10.67 7.31
N LEU A 99 1.49 10.10 8.50
CA LEU A 99 2.51 9.38 9.26
C LEU A 99 2.15 7.90 9.53
N GLY A 100 1.16 7.36 8.80
CA GLY A 100 0.62 6.02 9.05
C GLY A 100 1.64 4.89 8.96
N TYR A 101 2.71 5.05 8.17
CA TYR A 101 3.77 4.05 8.04
C TYR A 101 4.47 3.68 9.36
N GLU A 102 4.45 4.58 10.36
CA GLU A 102 5.05 4.30 11.65
C GLU A 102 4.34 3.19 12.42
N CYS A 103 3.07 2.92 12.11
CA CYS A 103 2.39 1.72 12.59
C CYS A 103 3.14 0.43 12.22
N LEU A 104 3.68 0.36 11.01
CA LEU A 104 4.48 -0.80 10.57
C LEU A 104 5.80 -0.87 11.34
N GLY A 105 6.47 0.26 11.51
CA GLY A 105 7.70 0.36 12.29
C GLY A 105 7.50 -0.12 13.73
N ARG A 106 6.48 0.38 14.42
CA ARG A 106 6.11 -0.05 15.78
C ARG A 106 5.70 -1.51 15.84
N ALA A 107 4.91 -2.00 14.88
CA ALA A 107 4.54 -3.41 14.82
C ALA A 107 5.76 -4.33 14.78
N MET A 108 6.81 -3.96 14.03
CA MET A 108 8.06 -4.73 13.98
C MET A 108 8.85 -4.69 15.30
N ARG A 109 8.76 -3.60 16.07
CA ARG A 109 9.46 -3.46 17.36
C ARG A 109 8.72 -4.16 18.49
N GLU A 110 7.39 -4.07 18.52
CA GLU A 110 6.55 -4.58 19.61
C GLU A 110 6.07 -6.03 19.37
N HIS A 111 6.00 -6.46 18.10
CA HIS A 111 5.57 -7.80 17.71
C HIS A 111 6.58 -8.45 16.75
N PRO A 112 7.84 -8.71 17.20
CA PRO A 112 8.87 -9.35 16.38
C PRO A 112 8.55 -10.84 16.14
N GLY A 113 9.21 -11.44 15.14
CA GLY A 113 9.26 -12.90 14.98
C GLY A 113 8.50 -13.47 13.77
N TYR A 114 7.84 -12.63 12.98
CA TYR A 114 7.17 -13.03 11.73
C TYR A 114 8.15 -13.15 10.55
N ARG A 115 7.83 -13.99 9.55
CA ARG A 115 8.58 -14.11 8.29
C ARG A 115 8.54 -12.81 7.48
N GLY A 116 7.46 -12.05 7.61
CA GLY A 116 7.37 -10.70 7.09
C GLY A 116 6.15 -9.97 7.62
N TYR A 117 6.04 -8.71 7.24
CA TYR A 117 4.99 -7.82 7.68
C TYR A 117 4.32 -7.23 6.45
N PHE A 118 3.03 -7.42 6.34
CA PHE A 118 2.21 -6.81 5.30
C PHE A 118 1.50 -5.60 5.91
N TYR A 119 1.53 -4.47 5.23
CA TYR A 119 0.91 -3.22 5.62
C TYR A 119 -0.14 -2.85 4.59
N ILE A 120 -1.34 -2.49 5.04
CA ILE A 120 -2.37 -1.86 4.22
C ILE A 120 -3.03 -0.73 5.01
N ASN A 121 -3.42 0.34 4.31
CA ASN A 121 -4.38 1.29 4.86
C ASN A 121 -5.78 0.64 4.93
N ASP A 122 -6.64 1.17 5.81
CA ASP A 122 -8.00 0.69 6.04
C ASP A 122 -8.92 0.82 4.81
N ASP A 123 -8.54 1.68 3.87
CA ASP A 123 -9.22 1.89 2.59
C ASP A 123 -8.60 1.14 1.40
N VAL A 124 -7.79 0.11 1.66
CA VAL A 124 -7.26 -0.81 0.63
C VAL A 124 -8.00 -2.16 0.71
N ILE A 125 -8.54 -2.60 -0.42
CA ILE A 125 -8.96 -4.00 -0.58
C ILE A 125 -7.77 -4.81 -1.10
N LEU A 126 -7.28 -5.72 -0.27
CA LEU A 126 -6.22 -6.68 -0.58
C LEU A 126 -6.81 -8.01 -1.04
N ASN A 127 -6.75 -8.28 -2.32
CA ASN A 127 -7.19 -9.53 -2.94
C ASN A 127 -6.13 -10.63 -2.77
N TYR A 128 -5.90 -11.08 -1.52
CA TYR A 128 -4.84 -12.03 -1.18
C TYR A 128 -4.88 -13.35 -1.94
N TRP A 129 -6.06 -13.72 -2.42
CA TRP A 129 -6.28 -14.90 -3.26
C TRP A 129 -5.63 -14.80 -4.65
N ASN A 130 -5.15 -13.63 -5.07
CA ASN A 130 -4.42 -13.45 -6.32
C ASN A 130 -2.91 -13.63 -6.15
N PHE A 131 -2.41 -13.86 -4.92
CA PHE A 131 -0.97 -13.98 -4.65
C PHE A 131 -0.58 -14.94 -3.52
N PRO A 132 -1.13 -16.17 -3.45
CA PRO A 132 -0.76 -17.13 -2.39
C PRO A 132 0.73 -17.52 -2.40
N HIS A 133 1.44 -17.32 -3.52
CA HIS A 133 2.83 -17.72 -3.70
C HIS A 133 3.74 -16.54 -4.07
N PHE A 134 3.44 -15.34 -3.56
CA PHE A 134 4.34 -14.21 -3.76
C PHE A 134 5.71 -14.47 -3.12
N ASP A 135 6.76 -13.85 -3.69
CA ASP A 135 8.12 -13.97 -3.18
C ASP A 135 8.25 -13.25 -1.83
N GLY A 136 8.11 -14.01 -0.73
CA GLY A 136 8.20 -13.49 0.63
C GLY A 136 9.61 -13.06 1.05
N GLU A 137 10.63 -13.24 0.20
CA GLU A 137 11.99 -12.75 0.45
C GLU A 137 12.23 -11.36 -0.16
N LYS A 138 11.28 -10.84 -0.94
CA LYS A 138 11.35 -9.51 -1.54
C LYS A 138 10.56 -8.47 -0.76
N ILE A 139 11.02 -7.22 -0.82
CA ILE A 139 10.17 -6.07 -0.52
C ILE A 139 9.14 -5.95 -1.65
N TRP A 140 7.88 -5.74 -1.30
CA TRP A 140 6.84 -5.41 -2.27
C TRP A 140 6.25 -4.06 -1.96
N GLU A 141 6.38 -3.11 -2.88
CA GLU A 141 5.80 -1.78 -2.74
C GLU A 141 4.69 -1.55 -3.76
N SER A 142 4.01 -0.42 -3.58
CA SER A 142 3.04 0.02 -4.55
C SER A 142 3.63 0.28 -5.95
N SER A 143 2.85 0.01 -6.99
CA SER A 143 3.25 0.19 -8.39
C SER A 143 3.33 1.66 -8.85
N SER A 144 2.87 2.62 -8.04
CA SER A 144 2.76 4.03 -8.43
C SER A 144 3.90 4.88 -7.87
N SER A 145 4.97 5.04 -8.64
CA SER A 145 6.06 5.97 -8.35
C SER A 145 5.77 7.37 -8.92
N PHE A 146 6.12 8.41 -8.16
CA PHE A 146 6.03 9.81 -8.60
C PHE A 146 7.40 10.41 -8.96
N GLY A 147 8.46 9.60 -8.88
CA GLY A 147 9.83 10.01 -9.13
C GLY A 147 10.58 10.34 -7.85
N SER A 148 11.59 11.19 -7.97
CA SER A 148 12.52 11.51 -6.90
C SER A 148 13.07 12.93 -7.04
N THR A 149 13.64 13.45 -5.96
CA THR A 149 14.25 14.77 -5.91
C THR A 149 15.56 14.72 -5.13
N PRO A 150 16.62 15.46 -5.53
CA PRO A 150 17.87 15.49 -4.79
C PRO A 150 17.65 16.07 -3.39
N VAL A 151 18.33 15.49 -2.40
CA VAL A 151 18.15 15.85 -0.99
C VAL A 151 18.55 17.31 -0.72
N TYR A 152 19.63 17.79 -1.34
CA TYR A 152 20.24 19.10 -1.05
C TYR A 152 19.96 20.17 -2.12
N GLU A 153 19.10 19.87 -3.09
CA GLU A 153 18.69 20.81 -4.14
C GLU A 153 17.22 21.20 -3.99
N PRO A 154 16.73 22.22 -4.72
CA PRO A 154 15.29 22.48 -4.82
C PRO A 154 14.52 21.27 -5.35
N ALA A 155 13.21 21.22 -5.04
CA ALA A 155 12.36 20.15 -5.52
C ALA A 155 12.27 20.14 -7.05
N ASN A 156 12.46 18.97 -7.67
CA ASN A 156 12.41 18.80 -9.13
C ASN A 156 11.01 18.97 -9.73
N SER A 157 9.98 19.08 -8.92
CA SER A 157 8.60 19.24 -9.37
C SER A 157 7.78 20.09 -8.41
N ASN A 158 6.69 20.65 -8.94
CA ASN A 158 5.72 21.44 -8.19
C ASN A 158 4.71 20.55 -7.42
N TRP A 159 5.05 19.28 -7.16
CA TRP A 159 4.17 18.42 -6.37
C TRP A 159 4.07 18.98 -4.95
N TYR A 160 2.84 19.31 -4.54
CA TYR A 160 2.55 20.02 -3.28
C TYR A 160 3.30 19.46 -2.07
N TRP A 161 3.42 18.12 -1.98
CA TRP A 161 4.04 17.48 -0.84
C TRP A 161 5.53 17.74 -0.73
N TRP A 162 6.26 17.97 -1.83
CA TRP A 162 7.69 18.30 -1.78
C TRP A 162 7.99 19.59 -1.05
N ILE A 163 7.14 20.61 -1.27
CA ILE A 163 7.29 21.94 -0.67
C ILE A 163 6.51 22.11 0.64
N SER A 164 5.78 21.07 1.06
CA SER A 164 5.01 21.09 2.30
C SER A 164 5.90 20.98 3.55
N PRO A 165 5.36 21.30 4.74
CA PRO A 165 6.04 21.05 6.01
C PRO A 165 6.32 19.57 6.34
N TYR A 166 5.92 18.63 5.48
CA TYR A 166 6.18 17.18 5.60
C TYR A 166 7.08 16.65 4.47
N GLY A 167 7.61 17.56 3.64
CA GLY A 167 8.24 17.27 2.35
C GLY A 167 9.75 17.12 2.39
N LEU A 168 10.40 17.68 1.36
CA LEU A 168 11.82 17.53 1.08
C LEU A 168 12.70 17.96 2.26
N ASN A 169 12.38 19.08 2.91
CA ASN A 169 13.19 19.58 4.03
C ASN A 169 13.21 18.60 5.21
N ASN A 170 12.08 17.95 5.51
CA ASN A 170 12.03 16.94 6.56
C ASN A 170 12.70 15.64 6.14
N CYS A 171 12.57 15.25 4.88
CA CYS A 171 13.30 14.10 4.33
C CYS A 171 14.82 14.30 4.42
N ARG A 172 15.31 15.51 4.12
CA ARG A 172 16.73 15.89 4.32
C ARG A 172 17.15 15.72 5.77
N ARG A 173 16.38 16.25 6.72
CA ARG A 173 16.70 16.13 8.16
C ARG A 173 16.69 14.67 8.63
N ALA A 174 15.77 13.86 8.12
CA ALA A 174 15.75 12.42 8.40
C ALA A 174 16.99 11.72 7.83
N TYR A 175 17.43 12.12 6.62
CA TYR A 175 18.68 11.64 6.03
C TYR A 175 19.90 11.98 6.91
N GLU A 176 19.99 13.23 7.37
CA GLU A 176 21.05 13.70 8.27
C GLU A 176 21.06 12.90 9.58
N ASP A 177 19.89 12.62 10.16
CA ASP A 177 19.80 11.77 11.36
C ASP A 177 20.31 10.36 11.09
N VAL A 178 19.92 9.74 9.97
CA VAL A 178 20.42 8.41 9.57
C VAL A 178 21.93 8.42 9.39
N ALA A 179 22.49 9.44 8.75
CA ALA A 179 23.94 9.58 8.56
C ALA A 179 24.69 9.70 9.90
N ASN A 180 24.06 10.30 10.91
CA ASN A 180 24.63 10.52 12.23
C ASN A 180 24.34 9.38 13.23
N MET A 181 23.62 8.32 12.85
CA MET A 181 23.25 7.21 13.76
C MET A 181 24.45 6.45 14.36
N ASN A 182 25.64 6.56 13.77
CA ASN A 182 26.85 5.96 14.33
C ASN A 182 27.24 6.55 15.70
N LEU A 183 26.63 7.66 16.11
CA LEU A 183 26.84 8.33 17.39
C LEU A 183 25.76 8.01 18.45
N GLY A 184 24.75 7.20 18.10
CA GLY A 184 23.58 6.92 18.94
C GLY A 184 23.41 5.46 19.37
N THR A 185 22.31 5.17 20.07
CA THR A 185 21.94 3.83 20.55
C THR A 185 21.30 2.95 19.46
N LYS A 186 20.78 3.56 18.38
CA LYS A 186 20.19 2.86 17.23
C LYS A 186 21.30 2.32 16.33
N LYS A 187 21.49 0.99 16.30
CA LYS A 187 22.50 0.34 15.45
C LYS A 187 21.97 0.04 14.05
N LEU A 188 22.41 0.82 13.07
CA LEU A 188 22.19 0.61 11.63
C LEU A 188 23.54 0.58 10.92
N ASN A 189 23.71 -0.25 9.88
CA ASN A 189 24.90 -0.17 9.03
C ASN A 189 24.76 1.03 8.07
N VAL A 190 25.02 2.22 8.60
CA VAL A 190 24.80 3.50 7.89
C VAL A 190 25.53 3.51 6.54
N LYS A 191 26.81 3.09 6.52
CA LYS A 191 27.60 3.03 5.27
C LYS A 191 26.93 2.17 4.21
N TYR A 192 26.48 0.97 4.57
CA TYR A 192 25.76 0.09 3.65
C TYR A 192 24.49 0.75 3.11
N HIS A 193 23.61 1.22 4.01
CA HIS A 193 22.30 1.73 3.61
C HIS A 193 22.36 3.04 2.80
N LEU A 194 23.26 3.97 3.15
CA LEU A 194 23.49 5.18 2.35
C LEU A 194 24.09 4.83 0.98
N SER A 195 25.00 3.84 0.91
CA SER A 195 25.56 3.39 -0.38
C SER A 195 24.50 2.73 -1.26
N THR A 196 23.58 1.95 -0.69
CA THR A 196 22.44 1.35 -1.41
C THR A 196 21.54 2.43 -1.98
N LEU A 197 21.19 3.45 -1.17
CA LEU A 197 20.40 4.59 -1.62
C LEU A 197 21.10 5.35 -2.77
N ALA A 198 22.38 5.70 -2.61
CA ALA A 198 23.13 6.42 -3.63
C ALA A 198 23.17 5.65 -4.96
N ARG A 199 23.40 4.33 -4.90
CA ARG A 199 23.35 3.48 -6.11
C ARG A 199 21.94 3.40 -6.71
N ASN A 200 20.87 3.54 -5.92
CA ASN A 200 19.49 3.59 -6.42
C ASN A 200 19.18 4.93 -7.12
N SER A 201 20.08 5.90 -7.02
CA SER A 201 19.96 7.30 -7.48
C SER A 201 21.14 7.74 -8.35
N ASN A 202 21.78 6.81 -9.08
CA ASN A 202 22.92 7.07 -9.96
C ASN A 202 24.06 7.86 -9.31
N GLY A 203 24.36 7.57 -8.04
CA GLY A 203 25.43 8.20 -7.27
C GLY A 203 25.03 9.45 -6.49
N SER A 204 23.82 9.98 -6.70
CA SER A 204 23.28 11.11 -5.93
C SER A 204 22.44 10.66 -4.73
N LEU A 205 22.19 11.56 -3.78
CA LEU A 205 21.26 11.30 -2.67
C LEU A 205 19.91 11.90 -3.02
N GLN A 206 18.87 11.06 -3.02
CA GLN A 206 17.52 11.48 -3.39
C GLN A 206 16.48 11.06 -2.35
N CYS A 207 15.48 11.91 -2.19
CA CYS A 207 14.20 11.52 -1.61
C CYS A 207 13.30 10.98 -2.73
N PHE A 208 12.78 9.78 -2.54
CA PHE A 208 11.88 9.11 -3.48
C PHE A 208 10.44 9.39 -3.11
N SER A 209 9.55 9.28 -4.09
CA SER A 209 8.12 9.46 -3.89
C SER A 209 7.25 8.49 -4.66
N GLY A 210 6.08 8.18 -4.10
CA GLY A 210 5.13 7.23 -4.66
C GLY A 210 4.04 6.83 -3.67
N ARG A 211 2.95 6.26 -4.17
CA ARG A 211 1.86 5.74 -3.33
C ARG A 211 2.39 4.73 -2.32
N SER A 212 1.86 4.77 -1.10
CA SER A 212 2.40 4.01 0.04
C SER A 212 1.32 3.47 0.96
N ASP A 213 0.11 3.28 0.41
CA ASP A 213 -1.05 2.73 1.12
C ASP A 213 -0.94 1.20 1.33
N ILE A 214 0.05 0.57 0.71
CA ILE A 214 0.30 -0.87 0.77
C ILE A 214 1.80 -1.17 0.64
N LEU A 215 2.30 -2.09 1.45
CA LEU A 215 3.72 -2.47 1.51
C LEU A 215 3.89 -3.87 2.13
N TYR A 216 4.89 -4.63 1.69
CA TYR A 216 5.38 -5.81 2.40
C TYR A 216 6.87 -5.70 2.66
N ILE A 217 7.29 -6.01 3.90
CA ILE A 217 8.68 -6.03 4.34
C ILE A 217 9.04 -7.43 4.86
N PRO A 218 10.03 -8.12 4.25
CA PRO A 218 10.47 -9.43 4.72
C PRO A 218 11.34 -9.31 5.98
N ARG A 219 11.42 -10.39 6.76
CA ARG A 219 12.12 -10.45 8.07
C ARG A 219 13.50 -9.83 8.04
N LYS A 220 14.29 -10.11 7.00
CA LYS A 220 15.67 -9.61 6.84
C LYS A 220 15.80 -8.08 6.87
N HIS A 221 14.73 -7.34 6.56
CA HIS A 221 14.73 -5.88 6.55
C HIS A 221 14.00 -5.25 7.75
N THR A 222 13.29 -6.02 8.56
CA THR A 222 12.40 -5.52 9.63
C THR A 222 13.11 -4.61 10.62
N ARG A 223 14.28 -5.02 11.12
CA ARG A 223 15.07 -4.21 12.07
C ARG A 223 15.43 -2.85 11.46
N ALA A 224 16.04 -2.84 10.28
CA ALA A 224 16.46 -1.61 9.62
C ALA A 224 15.26 -0.73 9.23
N PHE A 225 14.19 -1.33 8.70
CA PHE A 225 12.95 -0.61 8.41
C PHE A 225 12.38 0.04 9.67
N SER A 226 12.32 -0.67 10.80
CA SER A 226 11.76 -0.15 12.04
C SER A 226 12.52 1.06 12.59
N ILE A 227 13.86 1.08 12.44
CA ILE A 227 14.72 2.20 12.83
C ILE A 227 14.52 3.39 11.90
N LEU A 228 14.49 3.14 10.58
CA LEU A 228 14.25 4.19 9.58
C LEU A 228 12.86 4.79 9.75
N SER A 229 11.84 3.96 9.97
CA SER A 229 10.46 4.37 10.19
C SER A 229 10.35 5.36 11.34
N GLU A 230 10.92 5.01 12.50
CA GLU A 230 10.92 5.88 13.68
C GLU A 230 11.65 7.21 13.40
N THR A 231 12.77 7.15 12.68
CA THR A 231 13.57 8.34 12.35
C THR A 231 12.84 9.29 11.39
N PHE A 232 12.23 8.76 10.35
CA PHE A 232 11.43 9.54 9.41
C PHE A 232 10.16 10.09 10.07
N TYR A 233 9.59 9.32 11.00
CA TYR A 233 8.44 9.72 11.80
C TYR A 233 8.75 10.88 12.75
N GLU A 234 9.87 10.82 13.49
CA GLU A 234 10.36 11.90 14.36
C GLU A 234 10.55 13.22 13.58
N ARG A 235 10.96 13.11 12.31
CA ARG A 235 11.07 14.25 11.39
C ARG A 235 9.79 14.58 10.64
N LYS A 236 8.69 13.87 10.88
CA LYS A 236 7.38 14.09 10.24
C LYS A 236 7.50 14.10 8.71
N VAL A 237 8.13 13.10 8.12
CA VAL A 237 8.18 12.93 6.66
C VAL A 237 6.87 12.29 6.18
N PHE A 238 6.23 12.86 5.15
CA PHE A 238 5.00 12.33 4.58
C PHE A 238 5.16 10.90 4.05
N LEU A 239 4.15 10.03 4.25
CA LEU A 239 4.24 8.61 3.90
C LEU A 239 4.66 8.35 2.44
N GLU A 240 4.14 9.12 1.49
CA GLU A 240 4.42 8.95 0.06
C GLU A 240 5.82 9.47 -0.31
N ILE A 241 6.61 9.93 0.65
CA ILE A 241 8.04 10.22 0.55
C ILE A 241 8.84 9.27 1.43
N ALA A 242 8.40 9.07 2.69
CA ALA A 242 9.09 8.26 3.68
C ALA A 242 9.23 6.81 3.23
N VAL A 243 8.11 6.14 2.93
CA VAL A 243 8.13 4.71 2.56
C VAL A 243 8.97 4.46 1.30
N PRO A 244 8.76 5.18 0.18
CA PRO A 244 9.56 4.98 -1.02
C PRO A 244 11.03 5.25 -0.76
N THR A 245 11.39 6.24 0.06
CA THR A 245 12.79 6.52 0.38
C THR A 245 13.39 5.42 1.26
N MET A 246 12.73 5.03 2.34
CA MET A 246 13.20 4.01 3.29
C MET A 246 13.46 2.68 2.60
N ILE A 247 12.61 2.22 1.69
CA ILE A 247 12.88 0.93 1.02
C ILE A 247 14.12 0.99 0.11
N ARG A 248 14.48 2.16 -0.45
CA ARG A 248 15.74 2.33 -1.21
C ARG A 248 16.96 2.47 -0.33
N PHE A 249 16.82 2.71 0.97
CA PHE A 249 17.92 2.47 1.92
C PHE A 249 18.15 0.97 2.12
N LEU A 250 17.09 0.17 2.08
CA LEU A 250 17.11 -1.24 2.48
C LEU A 250 17.56 -2.18 1.37
N GLU A 251 17.13 -1.90 0.14
CA GLU A 251 17.28 -2.82 -0.99
C GLU A 251 17.48 -2.07 -2.32
N ARG A 252 18.11 -2.75 -3.26
CA ARG A 252 18.33 -2.29 -4.63
C ARG A 252 17.02 -2.28 -5.42
N ASN A 253 16.79 -1.26 -6.25
CA ASN A 253 15.55 -1.13 -7.03
C ASN A 253 15.23 -2.39 -7.87
N GLU A 254 16.24 -3.07 -8.42
CA GLU A 254 16.11 -4.32 -9.18
C GLU A 254 15.56 -5.51 -8.36
N ASN A 255 15.66 -5.45 -7.04
CA ASN A 255 15.19 -6.49 -6.11
C ASN A 255 13.87 -6.13 -5.42
N ILE A 256 13.32 -4.94 -5.68
CA ILE A 256 12.04 -4.49 -5.10
C ILE A 256 10.91 -4.85 -6.07
N GLY A 257 9.97 -5.67 -5.60
CA GLY A 257 8.77 -6.04 -6.33
C GLY A 257 7.72 -4.93 -6.35
N ARG A 258 6.92 -4.89 -7.42
CA ARG A 258 5.76 -3.99 -7.54
C ARG A 258 4.48 -4.79 -7.41
N LEU A 259 3.63 -4.40 -6.47
CA LEU A 259 2.32 -5.01 -6.27
C LEU A 259 1.41 -4.65 -7.45
N PRO A 260 0.85 -5.63 -8.18
CA PRO A 260 -0.17 -5.38 -9.19
C PRO A 260 -1.42 -4.81 -8.53
N GLY A 261 -1.76 -3.57 -8.81
CA GLY A 261 -2.94 -2.94 -8.22
C GLY A 261 -3.39 -1.68 -8.92
N TYR A 262 -4.50 -1.13 -8.44
CA TYR A 262 -5.14 0.01 -9.07
C TYR A 262 -5.49 1.09 -8.05
N TYR A 263 -4.92 2.27 -8.26
CA TYR A 263 -5.37 3.49 -7.60
C TYR A 263 -6.43 4.15 -8.45
N ILE A 264 -7.66 4.18 -7.94
CA ILE A 264 -8.74 4.95 -8.52
C ILE A 264 -8.34 6.43 -8.45
N PRO A 265 -8.25 7.12 -9.60
CA PRO A 265 -7.92 8.54 -9.61
C PRO A 265 -9.10 9.35 -9.06
N GLY A 266 -8.80 10.37 -8.27
CA GLY A 266 -9.77 11.33 -7.78
C GLY A 266 -9.29 12.09 -6.56
N ASP A 267 -9.96 13.18 -6.23
CA ASP A 267 -9.71 13.96 -5.02
C ASP A 267 -11.00 14.16 -4.24
N VAL A 268 -11.06 13.56 -3.05
CA VAL A 268 -12.20 13.63 -2.13
C VAL A 268 -12.50 15.07 -1.72
N ARG A 269 -11.46 15.90 -1.60
CA ARG A 269 -11.59 17.31 -1.21
C ARG A 269 -12.25 18.16 -2.29
N ARG A 270 -12.27 17.65 -3.52
CA ARG A 270 -12.93 18.28 -4.68
C ARG A 270 -14.30 17.67 -4.99
N GLY A 271 -14.79 16.75 -4.14
CA GLY A 271 -16.06 16.07 -4.38
C GLY A 271 -16.05 15.20 -5.64
N ASP A 272 -14.89 14.66 -6.05
CA ASP A 272 -14.79 13.86 -7.26
C ASP A 272 -15.62 12.57 -7.12
N PRO A 273 -16.62 12.33 -8.00
CA PRO A 273 -17.49 11.16 -7.92
C PRO A 273 -16.74 9.84 -7.89
N ARG A 274 -15.57 9.76 -8.53
CA ARG A 274 -14.77 8.52 -8.60
C ARG A 274 -14.32 8.00 -7.24
N VAL A 275 -14.22 8.89 -6.24
CA VAL A 275 -13.74 8.58 -4.88
C VAL A 275 -14.74 9.00 -3.80
N THR A 276 -15.94 9.43 -4.20
CA THR A 276 -17.04 9.81 -3.29
C THR A 276 -18.30 8.97 -3.51
N ASP A 277 -18.54 8.50 -4.75
CA ASP A 277 -19.60 7.56 -5.09
C ASP A 277 -19.09 6.12 -5.00
N SER A 278 -19.60 5.38 -4.02
CA SER A 278 -19.24 3.99 -3.76
C SER A 278 -19.46 3.06 -4.95
N ARG A 279 -20.44 3.34 -5.83
CA ARG A 279 -20.71 2.54 -7.03
C ARG A 279 -19.53 2.53 -7.98
N PHE A 280 -18.76 3.62 -8.01
CA PHE A 280 -17.58 3.72 -8.88
C PHE A 280 -16.49 2.72 -8.47
N PHE A 281 -16.30 2.50 -7.16
CA PHE A 281 -15.37 1.47 -6.69
C PHE A 281 -15.73 0.10 -7.28
N TRP A 282 -17.00 -0.30 -7.19
CA TRP A 282 -17.44 -1.61 -7.67
C TRP A 282 -17.43 -1.72 -9.20
N PHE A 283 -17.75 -0.64 -9.90
CA PHE A 283 -17.57 -0.53 -11.36
C PHE A 283 -16.10 -0.77 -11.77
N VAL A 284 -15.14 -0.28 -10.99
CA VAL A 284 -13.70 -0.55 -11.20
C VAL A 284 -13.30 -1.95 -10.74
N TYR A 285 -13.85 -2.42 -9.62
CA TYR A 285 -13.48 -3.67 -8.98
C TYR A 285 -13.76 -4.88 -9.88
N PHE A 286 -14.98 -5.01 -10.41
CA PHE A 286 -15.36 -6.22 -11.15
C PHE A 286 -14.49 -6.49 -12.39
N PRO A 287 -14.17 -5.50 -13.24
CA PRO A 287 -13.26 -5.70 -14.37
C PRO A 287 -11.79 -5.89 -13.97
N LYS A 288 -11.41 -5.57 -12.72
CA LYS A 288 -10.02 -5.58 -12.23
C LYS A 288 -9.78 -6.53 -11.06
N LYS A 289 -10.70 -7.46 -10.80
CA LYS A 289 -10.67 -8.38 -9.64
C LYS A 289 -9.43 -9.30 -9.56
N GLU A 290 -8.69 -9.44 -10.67
CA GLU A 290 -7.44 -10.20 -10.75
C GLU A 290 -6.22 -9.40 -10.25
N LEU A 291 -6.37 -8.08 -10.04
CA LEU A 291 -5.35 -7.27 -9.38
C LEU A 291 -5.25 -7.61 -7.90
N TRP A 292 -4.07 -7.46 -7.33
CA TRP A 292 -3.81 -7.83 -5.93
C TRP A 292 -4.38 -6.81 -4.96
N PHE A 293 -4.52 -5.55 -5.38
CA PHE A 293 -5.21 -4.55 -4.56
C PHE A 293 -5.93 -3.49 -5.38
N ILE A 294 -6.94 -2.87 -4.76
CA ILE A 294 -7.65 -1.69 -5.29
C ILE A 294 -7.83 -0.68 -4.17
N HIS A 295 -7.59 0.59 -4.47
CA HIS A 295 -7.70 1.71 -3.53
C HIS A 295 -8.30 2.95 -4.22
N PRO A 296 -9.14 3.77 -3.55
CA PRO A 296 -9.62 3.59 -2.19
C PRO A 296 -10.97 2.86 -2.16
N PHE A 297 -11.19 2.06 -1.11
CA PHE A 297 -12.47 1.47 -0.71
C PHE A 297 -12.90 2.08 0.62
N LYS A 298 -14.08 2.67 0.69
CA LYS A 298 -14.49 3.43 1.88
C LYS A 298 -15.66 2.78 2.58
N LEU A 299 -15.45 2.38 3.83
CA LEU A 299 -16.54 1.97 4.73
C LEU A 299 -17.20 3.14 5.46
N HIS A 300 -16.61 4.33 5.33
CA HIS A 300 -17.07 5.56 5.98
C HIS A 300 -17.16 6.72 4.99
N GLY A 301 -18.11 7.62 5.23
CA GLY A 301 -18.39 8.76 4.37
C GLY A 301 -19.87 9.10 4.41
N ASN A 302 -20.47 9.37 3.25
CA ASN A 302 -21.92 9.52 3.14
C ASN A 302 -22.61 8.22 3.59
N GLU A 303 -23.75 8.34 4.29
CA GLU A 303 -24.48 7.21 4.85
C GLU A 303 -24.89 6.17 3.79
N ILE A 304 -25.38 6.62 2.63
CA ILE A 304 -25.82 5.75 1.54
C ILE A 304 -24.63 4.97 0.99
N ASP A 305 -23.52 5.66 0.71
CA ASP A 305 -22.30 5.06 0.16
C ASP A 305 -21.66 4.07 1.14
N SER A 306 -21.63 4.42 2.42
CA SER A 306 -21.07 3.57 3.48
C SER A 306 -21.89 2.29 3.64
N LYS A 307 -23.23 2.40 3.67
CA LYS A 307 -24.14 1.25 3.71
C LYS A 307 -24.02 0.39 2.45
N PHE A 308 -23.94 0.99 1.27
CA PHE A 308 -23.79 0.26 0.01
C PHE A 308 -22.47 -0.53 -0.01
N ASN A 309 -21.35 0.11 0.31
CA ASN A 309 -20.05 -0.57 0.38
C ASN A 309 -20.03 -1.69 1.41
N LEU A 310 -20.68 -1.50 2.57
CA LEU A 310 -20.79 -2.55 3.58
C LEU A 310 -21.59 -3.76 3.09
N VAL A 311 -22.72 -3.53 2.41
CA VAL A 311 -23.53 -4.60 1.80
C VAL A 311 -22.69 -5.35 0.76
N MET A 312 -22.04 -4.62 -0.14
CA MET A 312 -21.23 -5.23 -1.19
C MET A 312 -20.00 -5.98 -0.64
N LEU A 313 -19.33 -5.46 0.41
CA LEU A 313 -18.27 -6.17 1.13
C LEU A 313 -18.76 -7.53 1.63
N LYS A 314 -19.93 -7.55 2.29
CA LYS A 314 -20.51 -8.78 2.84
C LYS A 314 -20.86 -9.80 1.76
N PHE A 315 -21.60 -9.39 0.74
CA PHE A 315 -22.13 -10.32 -0.27
C PHE A 315 -21.12 -10.71 -1.36
N ILE A 316 -20.11 -9.88 -1.62
CA ILE A 316 -19.13 -10.15 -2.68
C ILE A 316 -17.81 -10.68 -2.11
N LEU A 317 -17.21 -9.96 -1.15
CA LEU A 317 -15.87 -10.29 -0.69
C LEU A 317 -15.91 -11.33 0.43
N LEU A 318 -16.78 -11.17 1.45
CA LEU A 318 -16.83 -12.14 2.54
C LEU A 318 -17.35 -13.51 2.08
N GLU A 319 -18.33 -13.57 1.17
CA GLU A 319 -18.76 -14.84 0.57
C GLU A 319 -17.64 -15.49 -0.25
N LYS A 320 -16.85 -14.70 -1.00
CA LYS A 320 -15.66 -15.23 -1.67
C LYS A 320 -14.65 -15.77 -0.66
N VAL A 321 -14.35 -15.04 0.41
CA VAL A 321 -13.43 -15.50 1.46
C VAL A 321 -13.90 -16.81 2.08
N LYS A 322 -15.19 -16.94 2.40
CA LYS A 322 -15.76 -18.21 2.88
C LYS A 322 -15.50 -19.35 1.89
N SER A 323 -15.77 -19.15 0.60
CA SER A 323 -15.53 -20.19 -0.41
C SER A 323 -14.05 -20.59 -0.55
N LEU A 324 -13.11 -19.67 -0.31
CA LEU A 324 -11.67 -19.90 -0.44
C LEU A 324 -11.05 -20.52 0.82
N THR A 325 -11.76 -20.49 1.95
CA THR A 325 -11.26 -20.92 3.26
C THR A 325 -12.11 -22.03 3.91
N ASP A 326 -13.22 -22.41 3.28
CA ASP A 326 -13.99 -23.62 3.60
C ASP A 326 -13.29 -24.85 3.00
N CYS A 327 -12.27 -25.31 3.71
CA CYS A 327 -11.41 -26.38 3.25
C CYS A 327 -12.02 -27.72 3.65
N LYS A 328 -12.98 -28.19 2.87
CA LYS A 328 -13.52 -29.55 3.02
C LYS A 328 -12.43 -30.56 2.66
N PRO A 329 -12.25 -31.64 3.45
CA PRO A 329 -11.34 -32.71 3.07
C PRO A 329 -11.81 -33.31 1.73
N THR A 330 -10.89 -33.43 0.77
CA THR A 330 -11.11 -34.21 -0.44
C THR A 330 -11.32 -35.66 -0.02
N ILE A 331 -12.55 -36.14 -0.11
CA ILE A 331 -12.90 -37.56 -0.02
C ILE A 331 -12.32 -38.21 -1.27
N GLY A 332 -11.06 -38.65 -1.22
CA GLY A 332 -10.37 -39.16 -2.40
C GLY A 332 -8.99 -39.76 -2.18
N SER A 333 -8.64 -40.17 -0.96
CA SER A 333 -7.38 -40.89 -0.69
C SER A 333 -7.57 -42.00 0.35
N LEU A 334 -8.65 -42.76 0.19
CA LEU A 334 -8.83 -44.07 0.83
C LEU A 334 -9.36 -45.01 -0.26
N SER A 335 -8.44 -45.54 -1.06
CA SER A 335 -8.63 -46.74 -1.88
C SER A 335 -7.29 -47.41 -2.06
#